data_AF-A0A173XJI6-F1
#
_entry.id   AF-A0A173XJI6-F1
#
_cell.length_a   1.000
_cell.length_b   1.000
_cell.length_c   1.000
_cell.angle_alpha   90.00
_cell.angle_beta   90.00
_cell.angle_gamma   90.00
#
_symmetry.space_group_name_H-M   'P 1'
#
loop_
_entity.id
_entity.type
_entity.pdbx_description
1 polymer ?
#
loop_
_entity_poly.entity_id
_entity_poly.type
_entity_poly.pdbx_seq_one_letter_code
_entity_poly.pdbx_strand_id
1 'polypeptide(L)'
;MSMKNIKWLLGAFSMLLAMTTFTACSDDDDKLEVPVFPESVVLNCQPGENESAELVFTANQPWTLASSKLWCKFSVDGELQNSLAGKAGEQKVQIIATDDVWDFENSLAEITLSMGGQTQAIAVVNRSANTRDLKMYQDIEHPFGEENPATLKYSVVGISLENISVVANFDWEIQRYPEWISIDGKYRVGKAGKTSVIALDFAENADVRYPLEAGDINNKIVFVNKDGQEYSIEIPVAYEGMPEDAVQFPMNTYGWTFSQDGSQYWTASLSGEEVEKKEAPMKLQVITRDDEYKTVCLSFDEKWGYTPLDEWSTWIYPEKDEQDVRNISISVRSNEEDMMTGNSGDPRKGMVLVLPSKKYEELGGDMNNLFDDLDGFFELKEQYAQYILADFTQEGKAAIEKGGFTIEGLPEGEGPVKLDEADPDKYGTSNVWVVALNHTQAYESLQVTVVGYSYSDIIIPECTNLWTGARVESWGGNMWGLTVPAYPEAQTPPMVVTIKEYAQDDMNMEHGEIVSVLLIEQY
;
A
#
# COMPACT_ATOMS: atom_id res chain seq x y z
N MET A 1 -15.42 -46.29 11.87
CA MET A 1 -15.59 -46.58 13.32
C MET A 1 -16.06 -48.03 13.51
N SER A 2 -15.55 -48.72 14.55
CA SER A 2 -15.68 -50.18 14.81
C SER A 2 -17.05 -50.61 15.33
N MET A 3 -17.63 -51.68 14.77
CA MET A 3 -18.97 -52.25 15.02
C MET A 3 -19.14 -52.93 16.40
N LYS A 4 -18.80 -52.27 17.52
CA LYS A 4 -18.88 -52.92 18.85
C LYS A 4 -19.82 -52.33 19.89
N ASN A 5 -20.55 -51.25 19.59
CA ASN A 5 -21.37 -50.57 20.62
C ASN A 5 -22.89 -50.56 20.33
N ILE A 6 -23.46 -51.58 19.69
CA ILE A 6 -24.92 -51.75 19.57
C ILE A 6 -25.43 -52.63 20.72
N LYS A 7 -25.28 -52.17 21.97
CA LYS A 7 -25.90 -52.81 23.15
C LYS A 7 -26.06 -51.83 24.33
N TRP A 8 -26.45 -50.58 24.09
CA TRP A 8 -27.03 -49.75 25.16
C TRP A 8 -27.57 -48.45 24.57
N LEU A 9 -28.90 -48.28 24.54
CA LEU A 9 -29.62 -46.99 24.54
C LEU A 9 -31.13 -47.28 24.52
N LEU A 10 -31.61 -47.94 25.59
CA LEU A 10 -33.03 -47.96 25.93
C LEU A 10 -33.23 -46.88 26.99
N GLY A 11 -33.74 -45.72 26.57
CA GLY A 11 -33.91 -44.60 27.48
C GLY A 11 -34.71 -43.46 26.86
N ALA A 12 -36.01 -43.46 27.17
CA ALA A 12 -36.97 -42.35 27.14
C ALA A 12 -37.38 -41.81 25.76
N PHE A 13 -38.64 -42.02 25.38
CA PHE A 13 -39.56 -40.93 25.05
C PHE A 13 -41.02 -41.45 25.12
N SER A 14 -41.79 -40.96 26.08
CA SER A 14 -43.23 -41.16 26.17
C SER A 14 -43.92 -40.34 25.08
N MET A 15 -44.74 -40.96 24.24
CA MET A 15 -45.66 -40.24 23.36
C MET A 15 -47.10 -40.66 23.65
N LEU A 16 -47.95 -39.64 23.70
CA LEU A 16 -49.33 -39.61 24.19
C LEU A 16 -50.22 -40.63 23.45
N LEU A 17 -50.63 -41.69 24.12
CA LEU A 17 -51.64 -42.63 23.62
C LEU A 17 -53.03 -42.03 23.84
N ALA A 18 -53.66 -41.53 22.78
CA ALA A 18 -55.07 -41.17 22.82
C ALA A 18 -55.90 -42.47 22.88
N MET A 19 -56.18 -42.94 24.11
CA MET A 19 -57.10 -44.05 24.34
C MET A 19 -58.54 -43.56 24.13
N THR A 20 -59.11 -43.81 22.96
CA THR A 20 -60.57 -43.89 22.83
C THR A 20 -61.01 -45.25 23.38
N THR A 21 -61.49 -45.24 24.62
CA THR A 21 -62.14 -46.39 25.25
C THR A 21 -63.45 -46.70 24.51
N PHE A 22 -63.50 -47.80 23.76
CA PHE A 22 -64.77 -48.47 23.48
C PHE A 22 -65.12 -49.35 24.69
N THR A 23 -66.33 -49.12 25.18
CA THR A 23 -66.98 -49.80 26.29
C THR A 23 -67.10 -51.30 26.07
N ALA A 24 -66.84 -52.04 27.15
CA ALA A 24 -67.04 -53.47 27.26
C ALA A 24 -68.52 -53.87 27.07
N CYS A 25 -68.74 -54.94 26.31
CA CYS A 25 -69.62 -56.08 26.62
C CYS A 25 -69.91 -56.89 25.35
N SER A 26 -69.25 -58.03 25.20
CA SER A 26 -69.89 -59.31 24.84
C SER A 26 -68.82 -60.40 24.91
N ASP A 27 -69.12 -61.45 25.66
CA ASP A 27 -68.49 -62.76 25.52
C ASP A 27 -68.48 -63.14 24.03
N ASP A 28 -67.29 -63.27 23.46
CA ASP A 28 -67.01 -64.29 22.45
C ASP A 28 -65.54 -64.67 22.59
N ASP A 29 -65.30 -65.96 22.69
CA ASP A 29 -64.02 -66.63 22.97
C ASP A 29 -63.18 -66.67 21.67
N ASP A 30 -62.98 -65.50 21.04
CA ASP A 30 -62.07 -65.35 19.92
C ASP A 30 -60.65 -65.38 20.49
N LYS A 31 -59.97 -66.50 20.26
CA LYS A 31 -58.51 -66.61 20.44
C LYS A 31 -57.87 -65.40 19.78
N LEU A 32 -57.45 -64.42 20.58
CA LEU A 32 -56.60 -63.33 20.10
C LEU A 32 -55.39 -63.98 19.46
N GLU A 33 -55.25 -63.86 18.14
CA GLU A 33 -54.10 -64.39 17.43
C GLU A 33 -52.82 -63.82 18.07
N VAL A 34 -51.78 -64.64 18.17
CA VAL A 34 -50.49 -64.15 18.70
C VAL A 34 -49.85 -63.27 17.61
N PRO A 35 -49.38 -62.05 17.93
CA PRO A 35 -48.57 -61.23 17.02
C PRO A 35 -47.41 -61.99 16.41
N VAL A 36 -47.24 -61.91 15.08
CA VAL A 36 -46.07 -62.44 14.38
C VAL A 36 -45.29 -61.28 13.78
N PHE A 37 -44.06 -61.07 14.27
CA PHE A 37 -43.20 -60.00 13.78
C PHE A 37 -42.24 -60.51 12.71
N PRO A 38 -41.96 -59.70 11.67
CA PRO A 38 -40.92 -60.00 10.69
C PRO A 38 -39.52 -59.87 11.30
N GLU A 39 -38.52 -60.44 10.61
CA GLU A 39 -37.11 -60.19 10.93
C GLU A 39 -36.74 -58.73 10.62
N SER A 40 -35.80 -58.19 11.40
CA SER A 40 -35.35 -56.81 11.22
C SER A 40 -34.45 -56.68 9.98
N VAL A 41 -34.72 -55.66 9.15
CA VAL A 41 -33.94 -55.35 7.94
C VAL A 41 -33.12 -54.07 8.11
N VAL A 42 -32.09 -53.87 7.29
CA VAL A 42 -31.33 -52.62 7.23
C VAL A 42 -31.64 -51.91 5.93
N LEU A 43 -32.01 -50.63 6.03
CA LEU A 43 -32.32 -49.77 4.90
C LEU A 43 -31.31 -48.62 4.88
N ASN A 44 -30.78 -48.28 3.70
CA ASN A 44 -29.93 -47.09 3.55
C ASN A 44 -30.73 -46.04 2.82
N CYS A 45 -30.79 -44.83 3.40
CA CYS A 45 -31.45 -43.69 2.81
C CYS A 45 -30.44 -42.55 2.74
N GLN A 46 -30.35 -41.91 1.58
CA GLN A 46 -29.75 -40.60 1.49
C GLN A 46 -30.86 -39.55 1.64
N PRO A 47 -30.63 -38.47 2.42
CA PRO A 47 -31.63 -37.43 2.60
C PRO A 47 -32.08 -36.77 1.31
N GLY A 48 -33.40 -36.54 1.20
CA GLY A 48 -34.03 -35.87 0.08
C GLY A 48 -35.39 -36.48 -0.29
N GLU A 49 -36.29 -35.66 -0.82
CA GLU A 49 -37.68 -36.06 -1.12
C GLU A 49 -37.80 -37.08 -2.26
N ASN A 50 -36.77 -37.18 -3.11
CA ASN A 50 -36.77 -38.07 -4.29
C ASN A 50 -36.09 -39.42 -4.05
N GLU A 51 -35.60 -39.67 -2.83
CA GLU A 51 -34.93 -40.91 -2.47
C GLU A 51 -35.70 -41.61 -1.33
N SER A 52 -36.43 -42.67 -1.69
CA SER A 52 -37.19 -43.47 -0.73
C SER A 52 -36.65 -44.91 -0.65
N ALA A 53 -36.62 -45.44 0.57
CA ALA A 53 -36.40 -46.86 0.80
C ALA A 53 -37.74 -47.56 1.02
N GLU A 54 -37.87 -48.78 0.54
CA GLU A 54 -39.10 -49.54 0.67
C GLU A 54 -39.00 -50.58 1.78
N LEU A 55 -39.94 -50.53 2.71
CA LEU A 55 -40.13 -51.54 3.76
C LEU A 55 -41.33 -52.42 3.41
N VAL A 56 -41.06 -53.71 3.17
CA VAL A 56 -42.09 -54.73 2.91
C VAL A 56 -42.18 -55.66 4.10
N PHE A 57 -43.39 -55.86 4.62
CA PHE A 57 -43.63 -56.79 5.73
C PHE A 57 -45.07 -57.32 5.72
N THR A 58 -45.29 -58.43 6.41
CA THR A 58 -46.64 -58.99 6.62
C THR A 58 -47.01 -58.84 8.08
N ALA A 59 -48.21 -58.31 8.35
CA ALA A 59 -48.78 -58.23 9.69
C ALA A 59 -50.03 -59.10 9.77
N ASN A 60 -50.16 -59.95 10.79
CA ASN A 60 -51.38 -60.76 10.99
C ASN A 60 -52.49 -60.02 11.75
N GLN A 61 -52.24 -58.81 12.23
CA GLN A 61 -53.20 -57.99 12.99
C GLN A 61 -53.11 -56.51 12.58
N PRO A 62 -54.12 -55.68 12.94
CA PRO A 62 -53.98 -54.22 12.84
C PRO A 62 -52.72 -53.75 13.58
N TRP A 63 -52.02 -52.80 12.96
CA TRP A 63 -50.67 -52.45 13.38
C TRP A 63 -50.41 -50.95 13.32
N THR A 64 -49.36 -50.52 14.04
CA THR A 64 -48.75 -49.20 13.90
C THR A 64 -47.24 -49.30 13.73
N LEU A 65 -46.69 -48.47 12.84
CA LEU A 65 -45.26 -48.22 12.71
C LEU A 65 -44.93 -46.88 13.38
N ALA A 66 -43.79 -46.82 14.05
CA ALA A 66 -43.24 -45.60 14.59
C ALA A 66 -41.73 -45.55 14.32
N SER A 67 -41.24 -44.38 13.94
CA SER A 67 -39.82 -44.10 13.81
C SER A 67 -39.23 -43.58 15.12
N SER A 68 -38.01 -44.00 15.47
CA SER A 68 -37.27 -43.47 16.62
C SER A 68 -36.60 -42.10 16.38
N LYS A 69 -36.62 -41.60 15.13
CA LYS A 69 -36.02 -40.30 14.76
C LYS A 69 -36.98 -39.48 13.90
N LEU A 70 -37.05 -38.17 14.19
CA LEU A 70 -37.93 -37.24 13.49
C LEU A 70 -37.61 -37.09 11.99
N TRP A 71 -36.36 -37.28 11.58
CA TRP A 71 -35.96 -37.22 10.18
C TRP A 71 -36.37 -38.45 9.37
N CYS A 72 -36.70 -39.57 10.01
CA CYS A 72 -37.11 -40.79 9.32
C CYS A 72 -38.63 -40.85 9.26
N LYS A 73 -39.19 -40.60 8.08
CA LYS A 73 -40.62 -40.44 7.82
C LYS A 73 -41.17 -41.58 6.98
N PHE A 74 -42.46 -41.85 7.14
CA PHE A 74 -43.24 -42.67 6.21
C PHE A 74 -43.94 -41.77 5.20
N SER A 75 -43.90 -42.13 3.92
CA SER A 75 -44.61 -41.41 2.85
C SER A 75 -45.91 -42.12 2.51
N VAL A 76 -47.02 -41.39 2.58
CA VAL A 76 -48.37 -41.86 2.20
C VAL A 76 -49.02 -40.79 1.35
N ASP A 77 -49.35 -41.12 0.11
CA ASP A 77 -50.00 -40.20 -0.84
C ASP A 77 -49.29 -38.83 -0.97
N GLY A 78 -47.96 -38.81 -0.80
CA GLY A 78 -47.14 -37.60 -0.84
C GLY A 78 -46.99 -36.86 0.49
N GLU A 79 -47.67 -37.28 1.56
CA GLU A 79 -47.53 -36.70 2.90
C GLU A 79 -46.52 -37.47 3.75
N LEU A 80 -45.68 -36.74 4.51
CA LEU A 80 -44.67 -37.30 5.40
C LEU A 80 -45.19 -37.42 6.85
N GLN A 81 -45.14 -38.62 7.40
CA GLN A 81 -45.66 -38.92 8.74
C GLN A 81 -44.60 -39.61 9.62
N ASN A 82 -44.61 -39.36 10.94
CA ASN A 82 -43.70 -40.02 11.90
C ASN A 82 -44.20 -41.39 12.38
N SER A 83 -45.50 -41.64 12.21
CA SER A 83 -46.13 -42.92 12.48
C SER A 83 -47.12 -43.23 11.38
N LEU A 84 -47.38 -44.52 11.19
CA LEU A 84 -48.32 -45.01 10.20
C LEU A 84 -49.13 -46.15 10.82
N ALA A 85 -50.43 -46.21 10.53
CA ALA A 85 -51.27 -47.32 10.99
C ALA A 85 -51.84 -48.07 9.79
N GLY A 86 -52.04 -49.38 9.93
CA GLY A 86 -52.60 -50.21 8.87
C GLY A 86 -53.35 -51.43 9.39
N LYS A 87 -53.98 -52.14 8.45
CA LYS A 87 -54.71 -53.39 8.71
C LYS A 87 -53.78 -54.60 8.53
N ALA A 88 -54.22 -55.76 9.01
CA ALA A 88 -53.56 -57.02 8.72
C ALA A 88 -53.42 -57.26 7.20
N GLY A 89 -52.37 -57.96 6.80
CA GLY A 89 -52.02 -58.29 5.42
C GLY A 89 -50.58 -57.94 5.07
N GLU A 90 -50.22 -58.14 3.81
CA GLU A 90 -48.95 -57.69 3.24
C GLU A 90 -48.96 -56.16 3.09
N GLN A 91 -47.88 -55.52 3.54
CA GLN A 91 -47.71 -54.08 3.58
C GLN A 91 -46.44 -53.69 2.83
N LYS A 92 -46.52 -52.54 2.16
CA LYS A 92 -45.41 -51.91 1.46
C LYS A 92 -45.43 -50.42 1.82
N VAL A 93 -44.41 -49.99 2.56
CA VAL A 93 -44.31 -48.64 3.12
C VAL A 93 -43.07 -47.96 2.59
N GLN A 94 -43.22 -46.74 2.08
CA GLN A 94 -42.08 -45.91 1.66
C GLN A 94 -41.53 -45.14 2.85
N ILE A 95 -40.21 -45.19 3.02
CA ILE A 95 -39.47 -44.49 4.06
C ILE A 95 -38.60 -43.42 3.40
N ILE A 96 -38.69 -42.19 3.89
CA ILE A 96 -37.91 -41.05 3.42
C ILE A 96 -37.09 -40.52 4.59
N ALA A 97 -35.81 -40.28 4.36
CA ALA A 97 -34.97 -39.52 5.28
C ALA A 97 -35.03 -38.04 4.91
N THR A 98 -35.44 -37.17 5.83
CA THR A 98 -35.44 -35.73 5.61
C THR A 98 -34.04 -35.14 5.80
N ASP A 99 -33.78 -34.06 5.09
CA ASP A 99 -32.57 -33.24 5.16
C ASP A 99 -32.62 -32.19 6.29
N ASP A 100 -33.71 -32.17 7.07
CA ASP A 100 -33.80 -31.41 8.32
C ASP A 100 -32.67 -31.83 9.28
N VAL A 101 -31.81 -30.87 9.61
CA VAL A 101 -30.66 -31.07 10.51
C VAL A 101 -29.81 -32.27 10.02
N TRP A 102 -29.34 -32.17 8.76
CA TRP A 102 -28.50 -33.18 8.13
C TRP A 102 -27.03 -33.03 8.54
N ASP A 103 -26.64 -33.86 9.50
CA ASP A 103 -25.31 -33.90 10.09
C ASP A 103 -24.25 -34.51 9.14
N PHE A 104 -22.98 -34.28 9.44
CA PHE A 104 -21.81 -34.81 8.73
C PHE A 104 -21.39 -36.21 9.23
N GLU A 105 -22.17 -36.79 10.15
CA GLU A 105 -22.05 -38.20 10.58
C GLU A 105 -23.31 -38.99 10.19
N ASN A 106 -23.13 -40.29 9.92
CA ASN A 106 -24.26 -41.18 9.65
C ASN A 106 -25.19 -41.23 10.87
N SER A 107 -26.50 -41.24 10.63
CA SER A 107 -27.51 -41.31 11.69
C SER A 107 -28.38 -42.55 11.52
N LEU A 108 -28.70 -43.21 12.64
CA LEU A 108 -29.54 -44.41 12.64
C LEU A 108 -30.92 -44.10 13.24
N ALA A 109 -31.97 -44.61 12.59
CA ALA A 109 -33.33 -44.67 13.12
C ALA A 109 -33.81 -46.13 13.17
N GLU A 110 -34.60 -46.46 14.17
CA GLU A 110 -35.26 -47.76 14.29
C GLU A 110 -36.74 -47.57 13.95
N ILE A 111 -37.27 -48.50 13.15
CA ILE A 111 -38.70 -48.59 12.84
C ILE A 111 -39.30 -49.70 13.68
N THR A 112 -40.20 -49.31 14.58
CA THR A 112 -40.89 -50.22 15.50
C THR A 112 -42.30 -50.52 15.00
N LEU A 113 -42.60 -51.80 14.82
CA LEU A 113 -43.93 -52.32 14.53
C LEU A 113 -44.63 -52.70 15.84
N SER A 114 -45.85 -52.23 16.03
CA SER A 114 -46.70 -52.54 17.19
C SER A 114 -47.97 -53.23 16.73
N MET A 115 -48.27 -54.41 17.28
CA MET A 115 -49.51 -55.15 16.99
C MET A 115 -49.88 -56.05 18.18
N GLY A 116 -51.18 -56.24 18.44
CA GLY A 116 -51.68 -57.09 19.54
C GLY A 116 -51.10 -56.76 20.93
N GLY A 117 -50.80 -55.48 21.19
CA GLY A 117 -50.21 -55.03 22.47
C GLY A 117 -48.71 -55.30 22.64
N GLN A 118 -48.03 -55.84 21.62
CA GLN A 118 -46.58 -56.08 21.60
C GLN A 118 -45.87 -55.18 20.58
N THR A 119 -44.56 -54.96 20.75
CA THR A 119 -43.75 -54.08 19.88
C THR A 119 -42.41 -54.71 19.55
N GLN A 120 -41.96 -54.62 18.30
CA GLN A 120 -40.64 -55.08 17.85
C GLN A 120 -40.04 -54.13 16.80
N ALA A 121 -38.73 -53.88 16.87
CA ALA A 121 -38.00 -53.19 15.81
C ALA A 121 -37.85 -54.11 14.59
N ILE A 122 -38.37 -53.66 13.44
CA ILE A 122 -38.39 -54.45 12.20
C ILE A 122 -37.55 -53.84 11.09
N ALA A 123 -37.03 -52.63 11.28
CA ALA A 123 -36.02 -52.08 10.41
C ALA A 123 -35.08 -51.13 11.15
N VAL A 124 -33.84 -51.05 10.68
CA VAL A 124 -32.87 -50.00 11.02
C VAL A 124 -32.60 -49.20 9.75
N VAL A 125 -32.93 -47.92 9.77
CA VAL A 125 -32.71 -46.98 8.68
C VAL A 125 -31.41 -46.23 8.94
N ASN A 126 -30.47 -46.35 8.02
CA ASN A 126 -29.20 -45.66 8.02
C ASN A 126 -29.29 -44.43 7.10
N ARG A 127 -29.32 -43.24 7.70
CA ARG A 127 -29.22 -41.96 7.00
C ARG A 127 -27.76 -41.65 6.73
N SER A 128 -27.40 -41.52 5.46
CA SER A 128 -26.04 -41.14 5.06
C SER A 128 -25.66 -39.76 5.62
N ALA A 129 -24.38 -39.57 5.92
CA ALA A 129 -23.82 -38.27 6.28
C ALA A 129 -23.93 -37.24 5.15
N ASN A 130 -24.01 -35.97 5.52
CA ASN A 130 -23.88 -34.86 4.59
C ASN A 130 -22.41 -34.71 4.15
N THR A 131 -22.18 -34.11 2.98
CA THR A 131 -20.83 -33.79 2.51
C THR A 131 -20.49 -32.37 2.94
N ARG A 132 -19.31 -32.19 3.54
CA ARG A 132 -18.78 -30.84 3.81
C ARG A 132 -18.35 -30.21 2.50
N ASP A 133 -18.83 -29.00 2.26
CA ASP A 133 -18.51 -28.22 1.06
C ASP A 133 -18.01 -26.83 1.47
N LEU A 134 -16.95 -26.38 0.81
CA LEU A 134 -16.37 -25.04 0.97
C LEU A 134 -15.95 -24.55 -0.41
N LYS A 135 -16.36 -23.33 -0.72
CA LYS A 135 -15.99 -22.64 -1.96
C LYS A 135 -15.24 -21.37 -1.59
N MET A 136 -14.02 -21.25 -2.11
CA MET A 136 -13.24 -20.01 -2.15
C MET A 136 -13.33 -19.47 -3.57
N TYR A 137 -13.66 -18.21 -3.78
CA TYR A 137 -13.96 -17.67 -5.10
C TYR A 137 -13.85 -16.16 -5.20
N GLN A 138 -13.65 -15.65 -6.42
CA GLN A 138 -14.01 -14.28 -6.81
C GLN A 138 -15.37 -14.26 -7.53
N ASP A 139 -15.64 -15.31 -8.30
CA ASP A 139 -16.92 -15.60 -8.94
C ASP A 139 -17.43 -16.97 -8.46
N ILE A 140 -18.61 -16.98 -7.84
CA ILE A 140 -19.17 -18.20 -7.22
C ILE A 140 -19.45 -19.31 -8.24
N GLU A 141 -19.61 -18.97 -9.52
CA GLU A 141 -19.77 -19.94 -10.61
C GLU A 141 -18.45 -20.65 -10.95
N HIS A 142 -17.31 -20.03 -10.63
CA HIS A 142 -15.97 -20.51 -10.91
C HIS A 142 -15.11 -20.54 -9.63
N PRO A 143 -15.45 -21.40 -8.65
CA PRO A 143 -14.68 -21.51 -7.42
C PRO A 143 -13.25 -21.98 -7.70
N PHE A 144 -12.34 -21.58 -6.83
CA PHE A 144 -10.96 -22.02 -6.86
C PHE A 144 -10.84 -23.48 -6.42
N GLY A 145 -9.87 -24.18 -6.98
CA GLY A 145 -9.59 -25.60 -6.73
C GLY A 145 -8.39 -26.08 -7.53
N GLU A 146 -8.13 -27.38 -7.55
CA GLU A 146 -6.97 -27.98 -8.24
C GLU A 146 -6.90 -27.64 -9.74
N GLU A 147 -8.04 -27.56 -10.43
CA GLU A 147 -8.09 -27.17 -11.86
C GLU A 147 -8.08 -25.65 -12.09
N ASN A 148 -8.37 -24.86 -11.07
CA ASN A 148 -8.47 -23.40 -11.11
C ASN A 148 -7.89 -22.80 -9.82
N PRO A 149 -6.56 -22.76 -9.66
CA PRO A 149 -5.94 -22.27 -8.44
C PRO A 149 -6.16 -20.76 -8.29
N ALA A 150 -6.20 -20.28 -7.04
CA ALA A 150 -6.25 -18.84 -6.78
C ALA A 150 -4.90 -18.20 -7.12
N THR A 151 -4.80 -17.65 -8.32
CA THR A 151 -3.55 -17.15 -8.90
C THR A 151 -3.40 -15.65 -8.64
N LEU A 152 -2.57 -15.32 -7.67
CA LEU A 152 -2.26 -13.98 -7.21
C LEU A 152 -1.38 -13.23 -8.22
N LYS A 153 -1.69 -11.95 -8.42
CA LYS A 153 -0.93 -11.08 -9.32
C LYS A 153 -0.10 -10.07 -8.56
N TYR A 154 1.03 -9.71 -9.14
CA TYR A 154 1.90 -8.67 -8.60
C TYR A 154 1.20 -7.32 -8.56
N SER A 155 1.40 -6.58 -7.48
CA SER A 155 1.04 -5.17 -7.35
C SER A 155 2.17 -4.42 -6.64
N VAL A 156 2.41 -3.16 -7.02
CA VAL A 156 3.43 -2.32 -6.38
C VAL A 156 3.14 -2.12 -4.88
N VAL A 157 1.87 -2.20 -4.49
CA VAL A 157 1.40 -2.07 -3.10
C VAL A 157 1.16 -3.41 -2.40
N GLY A 158 1.55 -4.55 -2.99
CA GLY A 158 1.40 -5.88 -2.40
C GLY A 158 0.90 -6.91 -3.41
N ILE A 159 -0.16 -7.63 -3.07
CA ILE A 159 -0.79 -8.60 -3.98
C ILE A 159 -2.10 -8.03 -4.52
N SER A 160 -2.31 -8.07 -5.83
CA SER A 160 -3.63 -7.80 -6.42
C SER A 160 -4.39 -9.10 -6.63
N LEU A 161 -5.22 -9.47 -5.65
CA LEU A 161 -6.36 -10.36 -5.85
C LEU A 161 -7.51 -9.90 -4.96
N GLU A 162 -8.30 -8.96 -5.45
CA GLU A 162 -9.34 -8.32 -4.64
C GLU A 162 -10.55 -9.24 -4.42
N ASN A 163 -11.18 -9.10 -3.26
CA ASN A 163 -12.51 -9.64 -2.92
C ASN A 163 -12.66 -11.17 -2.94
N ILE A 164 -11.66 -11.91 -2.42
CA ILE A 164 -11.81 -13.36 -2.26
C ILE A 164 -12.87 -13.66 -1.20
N SER A 165 -13.91 -14.34 -1.63
CA SER A 165 -15.01 -14.79 -0.80
C SER A 165 -14.87 -16.27 -0.46
N VAL A 166 -15.25 -16.63 0.76
CA VAL A 166 -15.32 -18.02 1.24
C VAL A 166 -16.69 -18.28 1.80
N VAL A 167 -17.33 -19.37 1.36
CA VAL A 167 -18.61 -19.86 1.91
C VAL A 167 -18.50 -21.37 2.13
N ALA A 168 -19.08 -21.86 3.22
CA ALA A 168 -19.11 -23.29 3.53
C ALA A 168 -20.41 -23.69 4.22
N ASN A 169 -20.75 -24.97 4.20
CA ASN A 169 -21.88 -25.52 4.97
C ASN A 169 -21.52 -25.91 6.41
N PHE A 170 -20.30 -25.59 6.87
CA PHE A 170 -19.80 -25.82 8.23
C PHE A 170 -19.02 -24.60 8.75
N ASP A 171 -18.82 -24.52 10.07
CA ASP A 171 -17.95 -23.50 10.67
C ASP A 171 -16.48 -23.86 10.40
N TRP A 172 -15.71 -22.91 9.87
CA TRP A 172 -14.37 -23.18 9.38
C TRP A 172 -13.32 -22.22 9.95
N GLU A 173 -12.07 -22.68 9.94
CA GLU A 173 -10.89 -21.86 10.22
C GLU A 173 -9.73 -22.22 9.27
N ILE A 174 -8.85 -21.24 9.00
CA ILE A 174 -7.62 -21.46 8.24
C ILE A 174 -6.55 -21.98 9.19
N GLN A 175 -6.13 -23.23 9.00
CA GLN A 175 -5.11 -23.88 9.82
C GLN A 175 -3.69 -23.63 9.29
N ARG A 176 -3.52 -23.69 7.97
CA ARG A 176 -2.23 -23.53 7.28
C ARG A 176 -2.44 -22.72 6.01
N TYR A 177 -1.45 -21.91 5.67
CA TYR A 177 -1.34 -21.20 4.40
C TYR A 177 0.16 -21.05 4.08
N PRO A 178 0.54 -20.73 2.83
CA PRO A 178 1.94 -20.65 2.43
C PRO A 178 2.71 -19.55 3.17
N GLU A 179 4.01 -19.75 3.41
CA GLU A 179 4.85 -18.80 4.17
C GLU A 179 4.97 -17.43 3.50
N TRP A 180 4.80 -17.36 2.18
CA TRP A 180 4.85 -16.12 1.40
C TRP A 180 3.54 -15.31 1.46
N ILE A 181 2.46 -15.87 2.03
CA ILE A 181 1.17 -15.20 2.22
C ILE A 181 1.02 -14.76 3.67
N SER A 182 0.49 -13.57 3.88
CA SER A 182 -0.04 -13.08 5.15
C SER A 182 -1.56 -12.96 5.07
N ILE A 183 -2.24 -13.36 6.14
CA ILE A 183 -3.69 -13.24 6.31
C ILE A 183 -3.95 -12.67 7.71
N ASP A 184 -4.61 -11.53 7.83
CA ASP A 184 -4.98 -10.99 9.15
C ASP A 184 -5.85 -11.99 9.92
N GLY A 185 -5.54 -12.21 11.20
CA GLY A 185 -6.21 -13.16 12.08
C GLY A 185 -7.74 -13.04 12.08
N LYS A 186 -8.31 -11.84 11.91
CA LYS A 186 -9.77 -11.63 11.87
C LYS A 186 -10.45 -12.28 10.66
N TYR A 187 -9.70 -12.53 9.57
CA TYR A 187 -10.20 -13.15 8.34
C TYR A 187 -10.00 -14.67 8.28
N ARG A 188 -9.44 -15.28 9.34
CA ARG A 188 -9.10 -16.71 9.34
C ARG A 188 -10.22 -17.63 9.78
N VAL A 189 -11.42 -17.12 10.04
CA VAL A 189 -12.57 -17.90 10.52
C VAL A 189 -13.85 -17.51 9.81
N GLY A 190 -14.75 -18.47 9.63
CA GLY A 190 -16.08 -18.23 9.09
C GLY A 190 -17.15 -19.12 9.68
N LYS A 191 -18.41 -18.76 9.45
CA LYS A 191 -19.59 -19.47 9.96
C LYS A 191 -20.33 -20.17 8.83
N ALA A 192 -20.92 -21.31 9.13
CA ALA A 192 -21.76 -22.06 8.22
C ALA A 192 -22.83 -21.16 7.57
N GLY A 193 -22.96 -21.24 6.24
CA GLY A 193 -23.92 -20.50 5.44
C GLY A 193 -23.66 -19.00 5.31
N LYS A 194 -22.56 -18.48 5.86
CA LYS A 194 -22.18 -17.07 5.73
C LYS A 194 -20.96 -16.91 4.83
N THR A 195 -21.04 -15.93 3.93
CA THR A 195 -19.88 -15.50 3.16
C THR A 195 -18.94 -14.68 4.04
N SER A 196 -17.67 -15.08 4.10
CA SER A 196 -16.58 -14.28 4.65
C SER A 196 -15.70 -13.77 3.51
N VAL A 197 -15.13 -12.57 3.66
CA VAL A 197 -14.09 -12.07 2.74
C VAL A 197 -12.74 -12.30 3.40
N ILE A 198 -11.79 -12.87 2.65
CA ILE A 198 -10.40 -13.00 3.08
C ILE A 198 -9.52 -12.02 2.30
N ALA A 199 -8.59 -11.38 3.00
CA ALA A 199 -7.58 -10.52 2.41
C ALA A 199 -6.23 -11.25 2.46
N LEU A 200 -5.59 -11.39 1.29
CA LEU A 200 -4.27 -11.98 1.15
C LEU A 200 -3.29 -10.86 0.86
N ASP A 201 -2.15 -10.90 1.54
CA ASP A 201 -1.02 -10.00 1.30
C ASP A 201 0.28 -10.80 1.28
N PHE A 202 1.39 -10.19 0.89
CA PHE A 202 2.70 -10.79 1.08
C PHE A 202 3.06 -10.86 2.56
N ALA A 203 3.72 -11.94 2.96
CA ALA A 203 4.44 -11.94 4.23
C ALA A 203 5.59 -10.92 4.18
N GLU A 204 5.95 -10.33 5.33
CA GLU A 204 6.94 -9.25 5.45
C GLU A 204 8.29 -9.56 4.77
N ASN A 205 8.69 -10.83 4.72
CA ASN A 205 9.96 -11.28 4.14
C ASN A 205 9.77 -12.17 2.89
N ALA A 206 8.60 -12.13 2.24
CA ALA A 206 8.36 -12.90 1.03
C ALA A 206 9.23 -12.41 -0.13
N ASP A 207 9.83 -13.33 -0.88
CA ASP A 207 10.49 -12.99 -2.14
C ASP A 207 9.45 -12.83 -3.24
N VAL A 208 9.07 -11.58 -3.51
CA VAL A 208 7.98 -11.22 -4.45
C VAL A 208 8.40 -11.31 -5.92
N ARG A 209 9.66 -11.63 -6.22
CA ARG A 209 10.19 -11.53 -7.59
C ARG A 209 9.73 -12.68 -8.48
N TYR A 210 9.76 -13.88 -7.96
CA TYR A 210 9.61 -15.09 -8.77
C TYR A 210 8.19 -15.66 -8.71
N PRO A 211 7.71 -16.26 -9.82
CA PRO A 211 6.45 -16.97 -9.82
C PRO A 211 6.49 -18.16 -8.85
N LEU A 212 5.33 -18.45 -8.26
CA LEU A 212 5.13 -19.60 -7.38
C LEU A 212 3.98 -20.44 -7.93
N GLU A 213 4.26 -21.70 -8.23
CA GLU A 213 3.27 -22.57 -8.87
C GLU A 213 2.30 -23.20 -7.87
N ALA A 214 1.04 -23.36 -8.30
CA ALA A 214 -0.04 -23.98 -7.52
C ALA A 214 0.24 -25.44 -7.13
N GLY A 215 1.09 -26.14 -7.88
CA GLY A 215 1.39 -27.56 -7.69
C GLY A 215 2.35 -27.87 -6.54
N ASP A 216 2.94 -26.86 -5.89
CA ASP A 216 3.77 -27.06 -4.70
C ASP A 216 2.89 -27.44 -3.50
N ILE A 217 3.29 -28.47 -2.76
CA ILE A 217 2.58 -28.93 -1.54
C ILE A 217 2.49 -27.85 -0.45
N ASN A 218 3.35 -26.85 -0.52
CA ASN A 218 3.36 -25.70 0.38
C ASN A 218 2.48 -24.54 -0.10
N ASN A 219 2.02 -24.56 -1.36
CA ASN A 219 1.22 -23.49 -1.97
C ASN A 219 -0.28 -23.77 -1.89
N LYS A 220 -0.76 -24.06 -0.67
CA LYS A 220 -2.18 -24.32 -0.41
C LYS A 220 -2.67 -23.62 0.85
N ILE A 221 -3.89 -23.08 0.80
CA ILE A 221 -4.64 -22.64 1.98
C ILE A 221 -5.47 -23.83 2.48
N VAL A 222 -5.27 -24.21 3.73
CA VAL A 222 -5.92 -25.37 4.37
C VAL A 222 -6.99 -24.88 5.32
N PHE A 223 -8.24 -25.16 4.98
CA PHE A 223 -9.41 -24.92 5.79
C PHE A 223 -9.77 -26.17 6.59
N VAL A 224 -10.04 -26.03 7.88
CA VAL A 224 -10.46 -27.13 8.76
C VAL A 224 -11.79 -26.80 9.44
N ASN A 225 -12.48 -27.83 9.92
CA ASN A 225 -13.65 -27.64 10.76
C ASN A 225 -13.21 -27.11 12.14
N LYS A 226 -13.85 -26.03 12.59
CA LYS A 226 -13.58 -25.42 13.89
C LYS A 226 -13.88 -26.34 15.08
N ASP A 227 -14.80 -27.30 14.91
CA ASP A 227 -15.20 -28.23 15.97
C ASP A 227 -14.18 -29.37 16.22
N GLY A 228 -13.03 -29.37 15.52
CA GLY A 228 -11.91 -30.26 15.81
C GLY A 228 -12.04 -31.69 15.27
N GLN A 229 -12.99 -31.96 14.39
CA GLN A 229 -13.04 -33.22 13.63
C GLN A 229 -11.98 -33.22 12.52
N GLU A 230 -11.35 -34.38 12.27
CA GLU A 230 -10.38 -34.57 11.17
C GLU A 230 -11.04 -34.38 9.81
N TYR A 231 -11.10 -33.14 9.34
CA TYR A 231 -11.55 -32.76 8.02
C TYR A 231 -10.81 -31.51 7.57
N SER A 232 -10.26 -31.55 6.35
CA SER A 232 -9.64 -30.41 5.72
C SER A 232 -10.05 -30.28 4.26
N ILE A 233 -10.16 -29.04 3.79
CA ILE A 233 -10.26 -28.69 2.38
C ILE A 233 -9.03 -27.85 2.06
N GLU A 234 -8.30 -28.24 1.02
CA GLU A 234 -7.12 -27.51 0.55
C GLU A 234 -7.46 -26.80 -0.75
N ILE A 235 -7.20 -25.49 -0.79
CA ILE A 235 -7.34 -24.68 -2.00
C ILE A 235 -5.94 -24.27 -2.45
N PRO A 236 -5.51 -24.67 -3.66
CA PRO A 236 -4.19 -24.29 -4.16
C PRO A 236 -4.17 -22.82 -4.55
N VAL A 237 -3.02 -22.20 -4.30
CA VAL A 237 -2.75 -20.79 -4.59
C VAL A 237 -1.49 -20.69 -5.41
N ALA A 238 -1.44 -19.74 -6.33
CA ALA A 238 -0.27 -19.46 -7.16
C ALA A 238 0.05 -17.98 -7.11
N TYR A 239 1.23 -17.62 -7.61
CA TYR A 239 1.63 -16.24 -7.81
C TYR A 239 2.34 -16.10 -9.16
N GLU A 240 1.95 -15.11 -9.96
CA GLU A 240 2.49 -14.91 -11.33
C GLU A 240 3.93 -14.39 -11.35
N GLY A 241 4.47 -13.95 -10.22
CA GLY A 241 5.78 -13.31 -10.17
C GLY A 241 5.71 -11.82 -10.51
N MET A 242 6.82 -11.13 -10.25
CA MET A 242 7.00 -9.74 -10.65
C MET A 242 7.15 -9.66 -12.18
N PRO A 243 6.43 -8.74 -12.87
CA PRO A 243 6.65 -8.46 -14.29
C PRO A 243 8.09 -8.02 -14.57
N GLU A 244 8.61 -8.33 -15.76
CA GLU A 244 9.98 -7.98 -16.18
C GLU A 244 10.24 -6.47 -16.27
N ASP A 245 9.18 -5.67 -16.43
CA ASP A 245 9.21 -4.22 -16.52
C ASP A 245 8.76 -3.52 -15.23
N ALA A 246 8.53 -4.27 -14.14
CA ALA A 246 8.16 -3.73 -12.86
C ALA A 246 9.39 -3.42 -11.98
N VAL A 247 9.24 -2.42 -11.12
CA VAL A 247 10.19 -2.06 -10.08
C VAL A 247 9.43 -1.77 -8.78
N GLN A 248 10.04 -2.08 -7.65
CA GLN A 248 9.51 -1.76 -6.33
C GLN A 248 10.55 -1.08 -5.46
N PHE A 249 10.11 -0.06 -4.72
CA PHE A 249 10.91 0.69 -3.77
C PHE A 249 10.27 0.54 -2.37
N PRO A 250 10.91 -0.20 -1.43
CA PRO A 250 10.35 -0.42 -0.10
C PRO A 250 10.25 0.83 0.78
N MET A 251 10.96 1.91 0.43
CA MET A 251 10.93 3.18 1.16
C MET A 251 10.34 4.28 0.28
N ASN A 252 9.71 5.27 0.92
CA ASN A 252 9.30 6.50 0.23
C ASN A 252 10.53 7.31 -0.17
N THR A 253 10.58 7.72 -1.42
CA THR A 253 11.75 8.32 -2.04
C THR A 253 11.50 9.73 -2.58
N TYR A 254 10.36 10.32 -2.21
CA TYR A 254 9.98 11.65 -2.67
C TYR A 254 10.35 12.77 -1.70
N GLY A 255 10.80 13.90 -2.22
CA GLY A 255 10.92 15.17 -1.49
C GLY A 255 12.11 15.26 -0.54
N TRP A 256 13.24 14.68 -0.92
CA TRP A 256 14.49 14.77 -0.16
C TRP A 256 15.27 16.05 -0.49
N THR A 257 16.05 16.53 0.48
CA THR A 257 16.98 17.64 0.32
C THR A 257 18.37 17.20 0.76
N PHE A 258 19.38 17.47 -0.06
CA PHE A 258 20.80 17.35 0.28
C PHE A 258 21.38 18.71 0.69
N SER A 259 22.32 18.70 1.63
CA SER A 259 23.13 19.88 1.95
C SER A 259 23.96 20.34 0.75
N GLN A 260 24.38 21.61 0.77
CA GLN A 260 25.20 22.18 -0.30
C GLN A 260 26.48 21.37 -0.55
N ASP A 261 27.16 20.93 0.50
CA ASP A 261 28.37 20.11 0.41
C ASP A 261 28.10 18.63 0.05
N GLY A 262 26.83 18.21 0.06
CA GLY A 262 26.39 16.84 -0.20
C GLY A 262 26.64 15.85 0.94
N SER A 263 27.08 16.31 2.11
CA SER A 263 27.40 15.43 3.26
C SER A 263 26.18 14.94 4.02
N GLN A 264 25.04 15.64 3.94
CA GLN A 264 23.82 15.32 4.68
C GLN A 264 22.58 15.37 3.81
N TYR A 265 21.52 14.66 4.22
CA TYR A 265 20.21 14.71 3.58
C TYR A 265 19.04 14.60 4.59
N TRP A 266 17.87 15.09 4.20
CA TRP A 266 16.65 15.11 5.01
C TRP A 266 15.37 15.28 4.19
N THR A 267 14.18 15.08 4.78
CA THR A 267 12.88 15.44 4.17
C THR A 267 12.31 16.71 4.79
N ALA A 268 11.58 17.51 4.03
CA ALA A 268 10.91 18.70 4.58
C ALA A 268 9.93 18.34 5.74
N SER A 269 9.91 19.15 6.80
CA SER A 269 8.94 19.02 7.90
C SER A 269 7.58 19.57 7.47
N LEU A 270 6.54 18.75 7.56
CA LEU A 270 5.16 19.18 7.30
C LEU A 270 4.56 20.02 8.45
N SER A 271 5.23 20.06 9.61
CA SER A 271 4.68 20.61 10.87
C SER A 271 5.55 21.68 11.54
N GLY A 272 6.65 22.11 10.92
CA GLY A 272 7.56 23.14 11.47
C GLY A 272 8.46 22.66 12.60
N GLU A 273 8.52 21.35 12.85
CA GLU A 273 9.51 20.72 13.75
C GLU A 273 10.91 20.70 13.14
N GLU A 274 11.93 20.66 14.00
CA GLU A 274 13.34 20.51 13.60
C GLU A 274 13.51 19.21 12.81
N VAL A 275 14.07 19.33 11.61
CA VAL A 275 14.20 18.19 10.70
C VAL A 275 15.43 17.36 11.08
N GLU A 276 15.25 16.04 11.24
CA GLU A 276 16.34 15.11 11.43
C GLU A 276 17.21 15.02 10.16
N LYS A 277 18.46 15.49 10.25
CA LYS A 277 19.47 15.36 9.18
C LYS A 277 20.22 14.05 9.31
N LYS A 278 20.38 13.34 8.20
CA LYS A 278 21.11 12.07 8.10
C LYS A 278 22.39 12.26 7.29
N GLU A 279 23.42 11.50 7.62
CA GLU A 279 24.69 11.49 6.87
C GLU A 279 24.54 10.75 5.54
N ALA A 280 25.05 11.35 4.47
CA ALA A 280 25.17 10.74 3.16
C ALA A 280 26.21 9.59 3.17
N PRO A 281 26.10 8.58 2.29
CA PRO A 281 25.12 8.47 1.20
C PRO A 281 23.72 8.04 1.67
N MET A 282 22.70 8.47 0.92
CA MET A 282 21.32 8.00 1.13
C MET A 282 21.21 6.54 0.68
N LYS A 283 20.77 5.66 1.59
CA LYS A 283 20.66 4.21 1.34
C LYS A 283 19.23 3.83 1.01
N LEU A 284 19.02 3.24 -0.15
CA LEU A 284 17.73 2.79 -0.65
C LEU A 284 17.81 1.34 -1.12
N GLN A 285 16.65 0.75 -1.39
CA GLN A 285 16.54 -0.60 -1.93
C GLN A 285 15.69 -0.61 -3.19
N VAL A 286 16.13 -1.38 -4.18
CA VAL A 286 15.48 -1.62 -5.47
C VAL A 286 15.18 -3.10 -5.58
N ILE A 287 13.94 -3.43 -5.90
CA ILE A 287 13.53 -4.79 -6.23
C ILE A 287 13.06 -4.80 -7.68
N THR A 288 13.66 -5.69 -8.48
CA THR A 288 13.25 -6.03 -9.85
C THR A 288 13.27 -7.55 -9.98
N ARG A 289 12.62 -8.11 -11.00
CA ARG A 289 12.48 -9.57 -11.17
C ARG A 289 13.81 -10.32 -11.10
N ASP A 290 14.81 -9.87 -11.85
CA ASP A 290 16.10 -10.56 -12.03
C ASP A 290 17.29 -9.80 -11.41
N ASP A 291 17.02 -8.79 -10.57
CA ASP A 291 18.02 -7.85 -10.03
C ASP A 291 18.82 -7.08 -11.12
N GLU A 292 18.35 -7.12 -12.37
CA GLU A 292 18.96 -6.46 -13.51
C GLU A 292 18.25 -5.16 -13.87
N TYR A 293 18.95 -4.05 -13.68
CA TYR A 293 18.44 -2.71 -13.95
C TYR A 293 19.55 -1.72 -14.26
N LYS A 294 19.18 -0.60 -14.87
CA LYS A 294 20.04 0.56 -15.14
C LYS A 294 19.54 1.78 -14.38
N THR A 295 20.47 2.60 -13.91
CA THR A 295 20.19 3.90 -13.31
C THR A 295 20.33 4.99 -14.37
N VAL A 296 19.41 5.96 -14.36
CA VAL A 296 19.50 7.17 -15.19
C VAL A 296 19.39 8.37 -14.26
N CYS A 297 20.38 9.24 -14.27
CA CYS A 297 20.38 10.44 -13.44
C CYS A 297 19.97 11.64 -14.30
N LEU A 298 19.05 12.44 -13.78
CA LEU A 298 18.51 13.62 -14.45
C LEU A 298 18.76 14.85 -13.59
N SER A 299 19.08 15.96 -14.24
CA SER A 299 19.04 17.30 -13.66
C SER A 299 17.79 18.02 -14.14
N PHE A 300 17.25 18.92 -13.32
CA PHE A 300 16.14 19.79 -13.70
C PHE A 300 16.60 21.24 -13.78
N ASP A 301 16.19 21.91 -14.85
CA ASP A 301 16.36 23.33 -15.09
C ASP A 301 14.99 23.97 -15.33
N GLU A 302 14.74 25.15 -14.75
CA GLU A 302 13.42 25.80 -14.83
C GLU A 302 13.05 26.24 -16.25
N LYS A 303 14.05 26.47 -17.12
CA LYS A 303 13.85 26.91 -18.50
C LYS A 303 13.71 25.74 -19.46
N TRP A 304 14.47 24.67 -19.25
CA TRP A 304 14.58 23.55 -20.21
C TRP A 304 13.95 22.25 -19.71
N GLY A 305 13.55 22.15 -18.44
CA GLY A 305 12.99 20.93 -17.86
C GLY A 305 14.08 19.92 -17.48
N TYR A 306 13.78 18.63 -17.63
CA TYR A 306 14.69 17.54 -17.27
C TYR A 306 15.69 17.23 -18.39
N THR A 307 16.96 17.07 -18.01
CA THR A 307 18.03 16.64 -18.92
C THR A 307 18.85 15.51 -18.30
N PRO A 308 19.23 14.47 -19.07
CA PRO A 308 20.15 13.44 -18.59
C PRO A 308 21.52 14.02 -18.19
N LEU A 309 22.07 13.54 -17.09
CA LEU A 309 23.44 13.85 -16.70
C LEU A 309 24.43 13.02 -17.53
N ASP A 310 25.50 13.67 -17.99
CA ASP A 310 26.59 13.05 -18.72
C ASP A 310 27.90 13.07 -17.91
N GLU A 311 28.98 12.50 -18.45
CA GLU A 311 30.26 12.41 -17.74
C GLU A 311 30.84 13.77 -17.30
N TRP A 312 30.46 14.86 -17.97
CA TRP A 312 30.96 16.22 -17.70
C TRP A 312 30.06 17.01 -16.76
N SER A 313 28.76 16.72 -16.73
CA SER A 313 27.77 17.39 -15.88
C SER A 313 27.34 16.58 -14.66
N THR A 314 27.78 15.33 -14.53
CA THR A 314 27.35 14.43 -13.44
C THR A 314 27.70 15.00 -12.06
N TRP A 315 26.66 15.21 -11.26
CA TRP A 315 26.74 15.57 -9.85
C TRP A 315 25.95 14.62 -8.95
N ILE A 316 25.32 13.59 -9.52
CA ILE A 316 24.55 12.55 -8.81
C ILE A 316 25.24 11.21 -9.05
N TYR A 317 25.52 10.47 -7.97
CA TYR A 317 26.25 9.21 -8.02
C TYR A 317 25.44 8.11 -7.33
N PRO A 318 24.64 7.35 -8.09
CA PRO A 318 24.06 6.11 -7.62
C PRO A 318 25.10 4.99 -7.69
N GLU A 319 25.41 4.36 -6.56
CA GLU A 319 26.31 3.21 -6.48
C GLU A 319 25.53 1.99 -5.99
N LYS A 320 25.65 0.89 -6.73
CA LYS A 320 25.10 -0.40 -6.31
C LYS A 320 26.07 -1.05 -5.35
N ASP A 321 25.54 -1.64 -4.28
CA ASP A 321 26.34 -2.46 -3.38
C ASP A 321 26.87 -3.70 -4.14
N GLU A 322 28.16 -4.00 -3.94
CA GLU A 322 28.84 -5.09 -4.66
C GLU A 322 28.38 -6.48 -4.21
N GLN A 323 27.93 -6.61 -2.96
CA GLN A 323 27.47 -7.89 -2.40
C GLN A 323 25.98 -8.12 -2.67
N ASP A 324 25.19 -7.05 -2.71
CA ASP A 324 23.75 -7.10 -2.99
C ASP A 324 23.31 -5.90 -3.82
N VAL A 325 23.27 -6.08 -5.14
CA VAL A 325 22.92 -5.03 -6.12
C VAL A 325 21.54 -4.40 -5.93
N ARG A 326 20.69 -4.98 -5.07
CA ARG A 326 19.40 -4.39 -4.68
C ARG A 326 19.58 -3.21 -3.75
N ASN A 327 20.68 -3.15 -3.00
CA ASN A 327 21.00 -2.01 -2.16
C ASN A 327 21.74 -0.98 -3.01
N ILE A 328 21.22 0.25 -3.01
CA ILE A 328 21.76 1.37 -3.77
C ILE A 328 22.02 2.53 -2.81
N SER A 329 23.18 3.17 -2.98
CA SER A 329 23.54 4.37 -2.26
C SER A 329 23.52 5.55 -3.24
N ILE A 330 22.99 6.70 -2.79
CA ILE A 330 22.99 7.93 -3.58
C ILE A 330 23.83 8.98 -2.86
N SER A 331 24.88 9.43 -3.54
CA SER A 331 25.69 10.58 -3.16
C SER A 331 25.49 11.72 -4.16
N VAL A 332 25.68 12.95 -3.71
CA VAL A 332 25.73 14.12 -4.58
C VAL A 332 27.06 14.84 -4.43
N ARG A 333 27.56 15.42 -5.51
CA ARG A 333 28.73 16.30 -5.47
C ARG A 333 28.39 17.57 -4.68
N SER A 334 29.39 18.19 -4.05
CA SER A 334 29.26 19.56 -3.57
C SER A 334 28.70 20.48 -4.67
N ASN A 335 27.81 21.37 -4.26
CA ASN A 335 27.22 22.46 -5.03
C ASN A 335 27.78 23.82 -4.54
N GLU A 336 29.00 23.84 -4.03
CA GLU A 336 29.73 25.09 -3.87
C GLU A 336 30.07 25.68 -5.24
N GLU A 337 30.05 27.00 -5.35
CA GLU A 337 30.44 27.67 -6.59
C GLU A 337 31.90 27.37 -6.90
N ASP A 338 32.13 26.81 -8.08
CA ASP A 338 33.46 26.49 -8.55
C ASP A 338 33.48 26.58 -10.07
N MET A 339 34.16 27.60 -10.57
CA MET A 339 34.32 27.88 -12.01
C MET A 339 34.97 26.73 -12.78
N MET A 340 35.77 25.88 -12.12
CA MET A 340 36.41 24.73 -12.77
C MET A 340 35.43 23.58 -12.98
N THR A 341 34.34 23.56 -12.24
CA THR A 341 33.33 22.48 -12.26
C THR A 341 32.03 22.91 -12.91
N GLY A 342 31.84 24.21 -13.12
CA GLY A 342 30.61 24.79 -13.67
C GLY A 342 29.47 24.88 -12.65
N ASN A 343 29.71 24.58 -11.37
CA ASN A 343 28.73 24.79 -10.31
C ASN A 343 28.49 26.30 -10.12
N SER A 344 27.24 26.77 -10.23
CA SER A 344 26.89 28.17 -9.93
C SER A 344 26.79 28.45 -8.43
N GLY A 345 26.55 27.40 -7.65
CA GLY A 345 26.21 27.51 -6.24
C GLY A 345 24.74 27.81 -5.98
N ASP A 346 23.88 27.83 -7.00
CA ASP A 346 22.44 28.00 -6.83
C ASP A 346 21.78 26.66 -6.47
N PRO A 347 20.64 26.67 -5.75
CA PRO A 347 19.89 25.45 -5.49
C PRO A 347 19.57 24.71 -6.79
N ARG A 348 19.77 23.39 -6.79
CA ARG A 348 19.56 22.54 -7.98
C ARG A 348 18.68 21.34 -7.65
N LYS A 349 17.99 20.81 -8.66
CA LYS A 349 17.08 19.67 -8.52
C LYS A 349 17.56 18.49 -9.36
N GLY A 350 17.47 17.30 -8.79
CA GLY A 350 17.94 16.06 -9.38
C GLY A 350 16.96 14.91 -9.20
N MET A 351 17.07 13.92 -10.08
CA MET A 351 16.25 12.71 -10.04
C MET A 351 17.09 11.49 -10.44
N VAL A 352 16.82 10.35 -9.81
CA VAL A 352 17.37 9.05 -10.20
C VAL A 352 16.22 8.14 -10.61
N LEU A 353 16.26 7.67 -11.86
CA LEU A 353 15.38 6.62 -12.36
C LEU A 353 16.07 5.26 -12.23
N VAL A 354 15.29 4.23 -11.94
CA VAL A 354 15.70 2.83 -12.02
C VAL A 354 14.85 2.10 -13.04
N LEU A 355 15.45 1.80 -14.18
CA LEU A 355 14.79 1.13 -15.30
C LEU A 355 15.21 -0.35 -15.31
N PRO A 356 14.27 -1.30 -15.18
CA PRO A 356 14.55 -2.71 -15.48
C PRO A 356 15.17 -2.86 -16.87
N SER A 357 16.07 -3.83 -17.06
CA SER A 357 16.85 -3.98 -18.31
C SER A 357 15.99 -3.91 -19.58
N LYS A 358 14.86 -4.62 -19.59
CA LYS A 358 13.92 -4.61 -20.72
C LYS A 358 13.37 -3.21 -21.01
N LYS A 359 13.02 -2.45 -19.96
CA LYS A 359 12.51 -1.09 -20.10
C LYS A 359 13.58 -0.10 -20.55
N TYR A 360 14.82 -0.31 -20.12
CA TYR A 360 15.96 0.46 -20.58
C TYR A 360 16.27 0.21 -22.06
N GLU A 361 16.22 -1.06 -22.51
CA GLU A 361 16.45 -1.43 -23.91
C GLU A 361 15.41 -0.83 -24.86
N GLU A 362 14.17 -0.65 -24.43
CA GLU A 362 13.11 0.04 -25.18
C GLU A 362 13.48 1.49 -25.54
N LEU A 363 14.40 2.13 -24.81
CA LEU A 363 14.88 3.48 -25.14
C LEU A 363 15.75 3.50 -26.40
N GLY A 364 16.24 2.35 -26.88
CA GLY A 364 17.05 2.26 -28.10
C GLY A 364 18.39 3.01 -28.03
N GLY A 365 18.85 3.35 -26.82
CA GLY A 365 20.07 4.13 -26.59
C GLY A 365 19.89 5.65 -26.69
N ASP A 366 18.68 6.15 -26.95
CA ASP A 366 18.38 7.58 -26.94
C ASP A 366 17.58 7.96 -25.68
N MET A 367 18.25 8.64 -24.75
CA MET A 367 17.63 9.07 -23.49
C MET A 367 16.54 10.13 -23.70
N ASN A 368 16.51 10.81 -24.85
CA ASN A 368 15.43 11.74 -25.15
C ASN A 368 14.06 11.05 -25.24
N ASN A 369 14.04 9.73 -25.44
CA ASN A 369 12.80 8.95 -25.42
C ASN A 369 12.10 8.95 -24.05
N LEU A 370 12.77 9.35 -22.97
CA LEU A 370 12.19 9.54 -21.64
C LEU A 370 11.23 10.72 -21.56
N PHE A 371 11.37 11.70 -22.45
CA PHE A 371 10.72 13.01 -22.31
C PHE A 371 9.67 13.28 -23.38
N ASP A 372 8.65 14.04 -22.99
CA ASP A 372 7.81 14.80 -23.91
C ASP A 372 8.44 16.18 -24.11
N ASP A 373 8.58 16.60 -25.37
CA ASP A 373 9.09 17.91 -25.75
C ASP A 373 7.93 18.90 -25.86
N LEU A 374 7.82 19.80 -24.87
CA LEU A 374 6.81 20.83 -24.77
C LEU A 374 7.41 22.18 -25.17
N ASP A 375 7.67 22.35 -26.47
CA ASP A 375 8.27 23.55 -27.07
C ASP A 375 9.65 23.90 -26.47
N GLY A 376 10.52 22.89 -26.34
CA GLY A 376 11.87 23.01 -25.79
C GLY A 376 11.94 22.84 -24.26
N PHE A 377 10.81 22.59 -23.61
CA PHE A 377 10.74 22.17 -22.21
C PHE A 377 10.55 20.65 -22.14
N PHE A 378 11.52 19.93 -21.55
CA PHE A 378 11.52 18.48 -21.49
C PHE A 378 10.87 17.97 -20.20
N GLU A 379 9.70 17.36 -20.30
CA GLU A 379 8.99 16.77 -19.17
C GLU A 379 9.09 15.24 -19.19
N LEU A 380 9.26 14.59 -18.04
CA LEU A 380 9.32 13.13 -17.96
C LEU A 380 7.95 12.54 -18.31
N LYS A 381 7.90 11.61 -19.28
CA LYS A 381 6.63 10.93 -19.64
C LYS A 381 6.04 10.21 -18.44
N GLU A 382 4.72 10.30 -18.28
CA GLU A 382 3.98 9.71 -17.17
C GLU A 382 4.27 8.21 -16.97
N GLN A 383 4.43 7.45 -18.06
CA GLN A 383 4.76 6.02 -18.00
C GLN A 383 6.08 5.70 -17.29
N TYR A 384 6.97 6.69 -17.13
CA TYR A 384 8.24 6.54 -16.43
C TYR A 384 8.19 6.96 -14.95
N ALA A 385 7.09 7.56 -14.48
CA ALA A 385 6.98 8.05 -13.11
C ALA A 385 7.13 6.91 -12.06
N GLN A 386 6.65 5.71 -12.38
CA GLN A 386 6.80 4.53 -11.52
C GLN A 386 8.26 4.06 -11.32
N TYR A 387 9.20 4.54 -12.14
CA TYR A 387 10.62 4.19 -12.06
C TYR A 387 11.47 5.21 -11.29
N ILE A 388 10.85 6.25 -10.71
CA ILE A 388 11.56 7.25 -9.93
C ILE A 388 12.02 6.62 -8.61
N LEU A 389 13.32 6.31 -8.54
CA LEU A 389 13.96 5.85 -7.31
C LEU A 389 14.13 6.99 -6.32
N ALA A 390 14.41 8.21 -6.77
CA ALA A 390 14.49 9.38 -5.88
C ALA A 390 14.31 10.67 -6.67
N ASP A 391 13.60 11.63 -6.08
CA ASP A 391 13.66 13.04 -6.48
C ASP A 391 14.15 13.88 -5.30
N PHE A 392 15.01 14.85 -5.58
CA PHE A 392 15.60 15.65 -4.53
C PHE A 392 16.04 17.03 -4.99
N THR A 393 16.14 17.93 -4.02
CA THR A 393 16.79 19.23 -4.17
C THR A 393 18.15 19.17 -3.47
N GLN A 394 19.14 19.89 -3.99
CA GLN A 394 20.38 20.17 -3.28
C GLN A 394 20.44 21.66 -2.97
N GLU A 395 20.76 22.00 -1.72
CA GLU A 395 20.92 23.39 -1.31
C GLU A 395 22.01 24.09 -2.15
N GLY A 396 21.77 25.36 -2.42
CA GLY A 396 22.79 26.27 -2.92
C GLY A 396 23.46 27.01 -1.76
N LYS A 397 24.19 28.06 -2.10
CA LYS A 397 24.70 29.05 -1.15
C LYS A 397 23.54 29.53 -0.28
N ALA A 398 23.80 29.72 1.01
CA ALA A 398 22.87 30.43 1.87
C ALA A 398 22.50 31.76 1.22
N ALA A 399 21.21 32.04 1.08
CA ALA A 399 20.74 33.30 0.53
C ALA A 399 21.36 34.45 1.34
N ILE A 400 22.30 35.17 0.74
CA ILE A 400 22.84 36.37 1.37
C ILE A 400 21.76 37.44 1.22
N GLU A 401 21.41 38.10 2.33
CA GLU A 401 20.41 39.18 2.31
C GLU A 401 20.80 40.20 1.22
N LYS A 402 19.97 40.32 0.18
CA LYS A 402 20.24 41.20 -0.95
C LYS A 402 20.36 42.65 -0.47
N GLY A 403 21.34 43.37 -1.01
CA GLY A 403 21.48 44.80 -0.82
C GLY A 403 22.36 45.25 0.35
N GLY A 404 23.15 44.35 0.93
CA GLY A 404 24.28 44.74 1.78
C GLY A 404 25.42 45.38 0.98
N PHE A 405 26.44 45.88 1.68
CA PHE A 405 27.65 46.42 1.04
C PHE A 405 28.92 45.80 1.64
N THR A 406 29.91 45.53 0.81
CA THR A 406 31.30 45.33 1.24
C THR A 406 32.18 46.38 0.57
N ILE A 407 33.11 46.96 1.31
CA ILE A 407 34.02 48.00 0.79
C ILE A 407 35.46 47.55 1.01
N GLU A 408 36.16 47.24 -0.09
CA GLU A 408 37.58 46.90 -0.05
C GLU A 408 38.44 48.18 -0.05
N GLY A 409 39.51 48.15 0.74
CA GLY A 409 40.44 49.28 0.89
C GLY A 409 40.20 50.14 2.14
N LEU A 410 39.21 49.80 2.97
CA LEU A 410 39.02 50.41 4.29
C LEU A 410 39.91 49.75 5.36
N PRO A 411 40.28 50.48 6.43
CA PRO A 411 40.89 49.89 7.62
C PRO A 411 40.00 48.79 8.23
N GLU A 412 40.63 47.79 8.85
CA GLU A 412 39.92 46.70 9.53
C GLU A 412 38.98 47.26 10.62
N GLY A 413 37.70 46.92 10.54
CA GLY A 413 36.67 47.37 11.48
C GLY A 413 35.91 48.65 11.06
N GLU A 414 36.27 49.30 9.96
CA GLU A 414 35.59 50.52 9.45
C GLU A 414 34.59 50.24 8.31
N GLY A 415 34.12 49.00 8.17
CA GLY A 415 33.17 48.60 7.13
C GLY A 415 31.76 49.22 7.30
N PRO A 416 30.92 49.12 6.26
CA PRO A 416 29.55 49.61 6.32
C PRO A 416 28.71 48.84 7.36
N VAL A 417 27.85 49.55 8.06
CA VAL A 417 26.94 49.02 9.10
C VAL A 417 25.49 49.30 8.71
N LYS A 418 24.61 48.30 8.85
CA LYS A 418 23.18 48.46 8.57
C LYS A 418 22.52 49.38 9.60
N LEU A 419 21.66 50.27 9.15
CA LEU A 419 20.87 51.14 10.01
C LEU A 419 19.58 50.41 10.43
N ASP A 420 19.45 50.10 11.72
CA ASP A 420 18.33 49.30 12.25
C ASP A 420 16.95 49.96 12.08
N GLU A 421 16.89 51.29 12.11
CA GLU A 421 15.64 52.08 11.99
C GLU A 421 15.74 53.11 10.84
N ALA A 422 15.81 52.61 9.61
CA ALA A 422 15.75 53.47 8.42
C ALA A 422 14.30 53.80 8.03
N ASP A 423 14.05 55.08 7.71
CA ASP A 423 12.74 55.56 7.22
C ASP A 423 12.58 55.26 5.71
N PRO A 424 11.70 54.33 5.31
CA PRO A 424 11.50 53.98 3.91
C PRO A 424 10.89 55.12 3.09
N ASP A 425 10.10 56.00 3.70
CA ASP A 425 9.52 57.16 3.00
C ASP A 425 10.60 58.16 2.59
N LYS A 426 11.71 58.19 3.35
CA LYS A 426 12.86 59.06 3.07
C LYS A 426 13.78 58.50 1.99
N TYR A 427 14.07 57.19 2.05
CA TYR A 427 15.13 56.57 1.23
C TYR A 427 14.59 55.68 0.10
N GLY A 428 13.29 55.41 0.05
CA GLY A 428 12.67 54.47 -0.88
C GLY A 428 12.88 53.00 -0.51
N THR A 429 13.63 52.70 0.55
CA THR A 429 13.91 51.35 1.05
C THR A 429 14.24 51.41 2.55
N SER A 430 13.96 50.34 3.29
CA SER A 430 14.45 50.15 4.66
C SER A 430 15.90 49.61 4.71
N ASN A 431 16.45 49.19 3.56
CA ASN A 431 17.79 48.61 3.48
C ASN A 431 18.85 49.71 3.33
N VAL A 432 19.14 50.38 4.44
CA VAL A 432 20.08 51.52 4.49
C VAL A 432 21.31 51.15 5.29
N TRP A 433 22.48 51.45 4.74
CA TRP A 433 23.78 51.19 5.34
C TRP A 433 24.54 52.49 5.51
N VAL A 434 25.41 52.56 6.51
CA VAL A 434 26.23 53.74 6.82
C VAL A 434 27.69 53.34 6.87
N VAL A 435 28.55 54.13 6.25
CA VAL A 435 30.00 54.06 6.41
C VAL A 435 30.53 55.44 6.80
N ALA A 436 31.38 55.48 7.82
CA ALA A 436 32.01 56.72 8.29
C ALA A 436 33.48 56.72 7.90
N LEU A 437 33.90 57.73 7.13
CA LEU A 437 35.27 57.87 6.63
C LEU A 437 36.03 58.98 7.39
N ASN A 438 37.30 58.77 7.68
CA ASN A 438 38.14 59.82 8.26
C ASN A 438 38.33 60.98 7.26
N HIS A 439 37.89 62.20 7.61
CA HIS A 439 37.99 63.35 6.69
C HIS A 439 39.43 63.74 6.36
N THR A 440 40.41 63.42 7.21
CA THR A 440 41.82 63.76 6.98
C THR A 440 42.56 62.78 6.06
N GLN A 441 41.91 61.67 5.68
CA GLN A 441 42.48 60.63 4.84
C GLN A 441 41.91 60.71 3.41
N ALA A 442 42.78 60.52 2.41
CA ALA A 442 42.36 60.32 1.04
C ALA A 442 42.17 58.83 0.76
N TYR A 443 41.07 58.51 0.07
CA TYR A 443 40.69 57.17 -0.37
C TYR A 443 40.64 57.19 -1.90
N GLU A 444 41.68 56.68 -2.56
CA GLU A 444 41.85 56.85 -4.01
C GLU A 444 41.11 55.79 -4.83
N SER A 445 40.85 54.60 -4.27
CA SER A 445 40.27 53.47 -5.00
C SER A 445 39.55 52.48 -4.08
N LEU A 446 38.50 52.92 -3.39
CA LEU A 446 37.65 51.99 -2.65
C LEU A 446 36.78 51.22 -3.65
N GLN A 447 36.79 49.90 -3.58
CA GLN A 447 35.89 49.06 -4.35
C GLN A 447 34.68 48.73 -3.49
N VAL A 448 33.49 49.12 -3.95
CA VAL A 448 32.23 48.84 -3.27
C VAL A 448 31.48 47.76 -4.04
N THR A 449 31.13 46.68 -3.35
CA THR A 449 30.35 45.57 -3.89
C THR A 449 28.98 45.53 -3.21
N VAL A 450 27.92 45.49 -4.01
CA VAL A 450 26.55 45.26 -3.52
C VAL A 450 26.34 43.76 -3.34
N VAL A 451 26.01 43.36 -2.12
CA VAL A 451 25.91 41.97 -1.69
C VAL A 451 24.59 41.35 -2.16
N GLY A 452 24.61 40.08 -2.54
CA GLY A 452 23.43 39.35 -3.01
C GLY A 452 23.06 39.60 -4.48
N TYR A 453 23.94 40.30 -5.21
CA TYR A 453 23.83 40.55 -6.63
C TYR A 453 25.04 40.00 -7.38
N SER A 454 24.83 39.64 -8.64
CA SER A 454 25.78 39.04 -9.57
C SER A 454 26.26 40.05 -10.62
N TYR A 455 27.27 39.66 -11.41
CA TYR A 455 27.74 40.48 -12.52
C TYR A 455 26.69 40.66 -13.64
N SER A 456 25.72 39.75 -13.74
CA SER A 456 24.62 39.80 -14.72
C SER A 456 23.44 40.67 -14.30
N ASP A 457 23.39 41.12 -13.05
CA ASP A 457 22.34 42.02 -12.58
C ASP A 457 22.63 43.46 -13.02
N ILE A 458 21.59 44.16 -13.48
CA ILE A 458 21.72 45.54 -13.94
C ILE A 458 21.50 46.48 -12.77
N ILE A 459 22.60 46.91 -12.17
CA ILE A 459 22.59 47.75 -10.97
C ILE A 459 23.35 49.04 -11.24
N ILE A 460 22.72 50.18 -10.92
CA ILE A 460 23.34 51.50 -11.07
C ILE A 460 23.42 52.21 -9.72
N PRO A 461 24.63 52.65 -9.29
CA PRO A 461 24.77 53.57 -8.18
C PRO A 461 24.48 55.02 -8.63
N GLU A 462 23.53 55.67 -7.97
CA GLU A 462 23.22 57.08 -8.13
C GLU A 462 23.60 57.85 -6.87
N CYS A 463 24.50 58.83 -6.98
CA CYS A 463 24.95 59.61 -5.83
C CYS A 463 24.23 60.96 -5.76
N THR A 464 23.65 61.27 -4.60
CA THR A 464 23.22 62.62 -4.25
C THR A 464 24.16 63.22 -3.19
N ASN A 465 24.27 64.55 -3.19
CA ASN A 465 25.20 65.31 -2.34
C ASN A 465 26.70 64.97 -2.53
N LEU A 466 27.11 64.60 -3.75
CA LEU A 466 28.51 64.30 -4.08
C LEU A 466 29.44 65.42 -3.59
N TRP A 467 30.38 65.10 -2.71
CA TRP A 467 31.33 66.06 -2.16
C TRP A 467 32.32 66.55 -3.21
N THR A 468 32.88 67.75 -3.00
CA THR A 468 33.78 68.37 -3.99
C THR A 468 35.06 67.54 -4.16
N GLY A 469 35.23 66.94 -5.34
CA GLY A 469 36.40 66.12 -5.67
C GLY A 469 36.23 64.63 -5.37
N ALA A 470 35.13 64.22 -4.73
CA ALA A 470 34.76 62.82 -4.64
C ALA A 470 34.22 62.30 -5.98
N ARG A 471 34.31 60.99 -6.21
CA ARG A 471 33.83 60.31 -7.42
C ARG A 471 33.17 58.99 -7.08
N VAL A 472 32.09 58.69 -7.78
CA VAL A 472 31.41 57.39 -7.79
C VAL A 472 31.39 56.93 -9.24
N GLU A 473 32.05 55.81 -9.53
CA GLU A 473 32.23 55.29 -10.89
C GLU A 473 31.70 53.86 -10.96
N SER A 474 30.62 53.63 -11.73
CA SER A 474 30.11 52.27 -11.94
C SER A 474 31.07 51.45 -12.81
N TRP A 475 31.35 50.21 -12.42
CA TRP A 475 32.23 49.30 -13.17
C TRP A 475 31.45 48.19 -13.91
N GLY A 476 30.11 48.20 -13.80
CA GLY A 476 29.23 47.18 -14.32
C GLY A 476 28.97 46.04 -13.32
N GLY A 477 27.81 45.39 -13.45
CA GLY A 477 27.35 44.37 -12.50
C GLY A 477 27.10 44.95 -11.11
N ASN A 478 27.55 44.25 -10.07
CA ASN A 478 27.34 44.62 -8.67
C ASN A 478 28.48 45.44 -8.03
N MET A 479 29.45 45.94 -8.81
CA MET A 479 30.63 46.65 -8.30
C MET A 479 30.76 48.08 -8.82
N TRP A 480 31.28 48.97 -7.98
CA TRP A 480 31.59 50.36 -8.34
C TRP A 480 32.74 50.92 -7.50
N GLY A 481 33.41 51.94 -8.05
CA GLY A 481 34.53 52.63 -7.41
C GLY A 481 34.10 53.88 -6.66
N LEU A 482 34.67 54.08 -5.47
CA LEU A 482 34.53 55.28 -4.66
C LEU A 482 35.91 55.94 -4.45
N THR A 483 36.01 57.21 -4.83
CA THR A 483 37.17 58.05 -4.54
C THR A 483 36.74 59.21 -3.66
N VAL A 484 37.43 59.43 -2.55
CA VAL A 484 37.16 60.51 -1.60
C VAL A 484 38.48 61.21 -1.23
N PRO A 485 38.68 62.49 -1.56
CA PRO A 485 39.91 63.19 -1.18
C PRO A 485 39.92 63.49 0.33
N ALA A 486 41.11 63.82 0.85
CA ALA A 486 41.22 64.37 2.20
C ALA A 486 40.68 65.81 2.23
N TYR A 487 39.94 66.14 3.27
CA TYR A 487 39.37 67.46 3.53
C TYR A 487 39.92 68.05 4.83
N PRO A 488 40.03 69.39 4.93
CA PRO A 488 40.41 70.05 6.17
C PRO A 488 39.33 70.01 7.25
N GLU A 489 38.07 69.81 6.86
CA GLU A 489 36.90 69.69 7.75
C GLU A 489 35.92 68.66 7.17
N ALA A 490 35.18 67.96 8.04
CA ALA A 490 34.18 66.97 7.65
C ALA A 490 33.08 67.58 6.77
N GLN A 491 32.78 66.90 5.66
CA GLN A 491 31.82 67.37 4.68
C GLN A 491 30.38 67.08 5.12
N THR A 492 29.49 68.08 4.96
CA THR A 492 28.06 67.94 5.22
C THR A 492 27.25 68.61 4.09
N PRO A 493 26.09 68.05 3.69
CA PRO A 493 25.46 66.82 4.18
C PRO A 493 26.19 65.54 3.72
N PRO A 494 25.89 64.36 4.31
CA PRO A 494 26.42 63.07 3.86
C PRO A 494 26.17 62.81 2.36
N MET A 495 27.10 62.10 1.71
CA MET A 495 26.81 61.55 0.39
C MET A 495 25.82 60.39 0.54
N VAL A 496 24.85 60.33 -0.35
CA VAL A 496 23.85 59.25 -0.36
C VAL A 496 23.96 58.55 -1.70
N VAL A 497 24.42 57.30 -1.69
CA VAL A 497 24.50 56.46 -2.88
C VAL A 497 23.31 55.53 -2.88
N THR A 498 22.37 55.76 -3.79
CA THR A 498 21.18 54.95 -4.00
C THR A 498 21.49 53.89 -5.05
N ILE A 499 21.17 52.63 -4.73
CA ILE A 499 21.34 51.51 -5.64
C ILE A 499 20.00 51.21 -6.28
N LYS A 500 19.94 51.31 -7.62
CA LYS A 500 18.77 50.94 -8.39
C LYS A 500 18.99 49.65 -9.16
N GLU A 501 18.04 48.73 -9.04
CA GLU A 501 17.96 47.50 -9.82
C GLU A 501 17.02 47.70 -11.01
N TYR A 502 17.44 47.24 -12.18
CA TYR A 502 16.66 47.31 -13.41
C TYR A 502 16.38 45.91 -13.92
N ALA A 503 15.15 45.69 -14.41
CA ALA A 503 14.80 44.45 -15.06
C ALA A 503 15.61 44.27 -16.36
N GLN A 504 16.03 43.04 -16.66
CA GLN A 504 16.87 42.74 -17.84
C GLN A 504 16.18 43.07 -19.18
N ASP A 505 14.84 43.19 -19.20
CA ASP A 505 14.04 43.56 -20.37
C ASP A 505 13.76 45.07 -20.48
N ASP A 506 14.08 45.89 -19.47
CA ASP A 506 13.98 47.35 -19.50
C ASP A 506 15.18 47.98 -20.22
N MET A 507 15.22 47.84 -21.55
CA MET A 507 16.32 48.33 -22.39
C MET A 507 16.56 49.85 -22.30
N ASN A 508 15.58 50.63 -21.83
CA ASN A 508 15.71 52.08 -21.70
C ASN A 508 16.07 52.52 -20.27
N MET A 509 16.14 51.59 -19.31
CA MET A 509 16.44 51.85 -17.90
C MET A 509 15.53 52.94 -17.31
N GLU A 510 14.24 52.89 -17.63
CA GLU A 510 13.27 53.92 -17.24
C GLU A 510 12.67 53.65 -15.86
N HIS A 511 12.62 52.38 -15.41
CA HIS A 511 11.89 51.97 -14.20
C HIS A 511 12.77 51.18 -13.21
N GLY A 512 13.83 51.81 -12.71
CA GLY A 512 14.69 51.21 -11.69
C GLY A 512 14.08 51.26 -10.28
N GLU A 513 14.02 50.12 -9.60
CA GLU A 513 13.58 50.02 -8.20
C GLU A 513 14.75 50.30 -7.24
N ILE A 514 14.51 51.06 -6.17
CA ILE A 514 15.54 51.33 -5.16
C ILE A 514 15.64 50.12 -4.23
N VAL A 515 16.78 49.43 -4.27
CA VAL A 515 16.99 48.19 -3.51
C VAL A 515 17.82 48.41 -2.26
N SER A 516 18.72 49.40 -2.27
CA SER A 516 19.60 49.70 -1.12
C SER A 516 20.13 51.12 -1.16
N VAL A 517 20.52 51.65 -0.01
CA VAL A 517 21.16 52.97 0.10
C VAL A 517 22.41 52.89 0.98
N LEU A 518 23.52 53.45 0.51
CA LEU A 518 24.74 53.64 1.29
C LEU A 518 24.91 55.13 1.63
N LEU A 519 24.86 55.45 2.92
CA LEU A 519 25.18 56.75 3.47
C LEU A 519 26.69 56.81 3.77
N ILE A 520 27.36 57.79 3.20
CA ILE A 520 28.80 58.01 3.42
C ILE A 520 28.94 59.29 4.24
N GLU A 521 29.37 59.12 5.48
CA GLU A 521 29.59 60.18 6.46
C GLU A 521 31.08 60.41 6.71
N GLN A 522 31.43 61.53 7.33
CA GLN A 522 32.80 61.81 7.76
C GLN A 522 32.87 62.10 9.26
N TYR A 523 33.94 61.60 9.88
CA TYR A 523 34.29 61.87 11.28
C TYR A 523 35.63 62.59 11.40
#